data_AF-A0A2E6WL88-F1
#
_entry.id   AF-A0A2E6WL88-F1
#
_cell.length_a   1.000
_cell.length_b   1.000
_cell.length_c   1.000
_cell.angle_alpha   90.00
_cell.angle_beta   90.00
_cell.angle_gamma   90.00
#
_symmetry.space_group_name_H-M   'P 1'
#
loop_
_entity.id
_entity.type
_entity.pdbx_description
1 polymer ?
#
loop_
_entity_poly.entity_id
_entity_poly.type
_entity_poly.pdbx_seq_one_letter_code
_entity_poly.pdbx_strand_id
1 'polypeptide(L)'
;MRNINLESYLKSELKDNNEENDELVSLIKSIADATKLIAMDTRVTGLKQIRGSLDKTNVQGEQVQILDEISNDKLVNILSKNSSCAGYASEELKDPLIFNSSARFMVVADPLDGSSNISVNMPIGTIFGIIRNTDYGKSSFIKSGRYYISAGYSLYGPSDIFIICANNKVAEFTLDPEKDDYFLSRSEIKVPSKGSIYSINEGNFTLWDNKIKKWVLNTKNPSGTSAKNKKLRYVGSLVADAHRTLINGGIFVYPPDKNNQNGKLRLMYEANPFALIFTSAGGSAVDLEKEILDIEPENFHQRTPLIIGSKSDVNNFLEHMTTGKKRVKENTEITPIFKWTSNSIINLRKSLNISRSNFGKKVGVSRATVLRWEKDIVLPNYVNKKALDNALLSQKNDLIDNPMES
;
A
#
# COMPACT_ATOMS: atom_id res chain seq x y z
N MET A 1 -23.91 -18.42 -1.90
CA MET A 1 -23.27 -17.22 -2.50
C MET A 1 -22.96 -17.56 -3.96
N ARG A 2 -23.03 -16.61 -4.89
CA ARG A 2 -22.51 -16.85 -6.25
C ARG A 2 -21.00 -17.17 -6.11
N ASN A 3 -20.53 -18.25 -6.72
CA ASN A 3 -19.09 -18.53 -6.85
C ASN A 3 -18.49 -17.50 -7.82
N ILE A 4 -18.22 -16.30 -7.34
CA ILE A 4 -17.54 -15.26 -8.11
C ILE A 4 -16.05 -15.42 -7.86
N ASN A 5 -15.30 -15.82 -8.90
CA ASN A 5 -13.86 -15.87 -8.81
C ASN A 5 -13.22 -14.47 -8.98
N LEU A 6 -11.94 -14.37 -8.65
CA LEU A 6 -11.18 -13.11 -8.68
C LEU A 6 -11.29 -12.39 -10.02
N GLU A 7 -11.11 -13.10 -11.13
CA GLU A 7 -11.18 -12.50 -12.47
C GLU A 7 -12.56 -11.90 -12.76
N SER A 8 -13.63 -12.68 -12.50
CA SER A 8 -15.00 -12.23 -12.75
C SER A 8 -15.35 -11.03 -11.89
N TYR A 9 -14.88 -11.01 -10.64
CA TYR A 9 -15.04 -9.86 -9.76
C TYR A 9 -14.35 -8.62 -10.32
N LEU A 10 -13.05 -8.72 -10.66
CA LEU A 10 -12.28 -7.58 -11.16
C LEU A 10 -12.87 -7.01 -12.45
N LYS A 11 -13.27 -7.86 -13.40
CA LYS A 11 -13.97 -7.44 -14.63
C LYS A 11 -15.29 -6.71 -14.33
N SER A 12 -16.00 -7.12 -13.28
CA SER A 12 -17.26 -6.47 -12.89
C SER A 12 -17.07 -5.13 -12.17
N GLU A 13 -15.94 -4.94 -11.49
CA GLU A 13 -15.61 -3.69 -10.78
C GLU A 13 -14.91 -2.68 -11.69
N LEU A 14 -14.15 -3.15 -12.67
CA LEU A 14 -13.46 -2.34 -13.68
C LEU A 14 -14.32 -2.25 -14.95
N LYS A 15 -15.53 -1.70 -14.79
CA LYS A 15 -16.65 -1.75 -15.78
C LYS A 15 -16.37 -1.11 -17.13
N ASP A 16 -15.39 -0.21 -17.19
CA ASP A 16 -14.98 0.41 -18.45
C ASP A 16 -14.11 -0.61 -19.18
N ASN A 17 -14.68 -1.30 -20.17
CA ASN A 17 -13.95 -2.25 -21.02
C ASN A 17 -12.91 -1.50 -21.89
N ASN A 18 -11.83 -1.04 -21.26
CA ASN A 18 -10.66 -0.48 -21.91
C ASN A 18 -9.48 -1.44 -21.75
N GLU A 19 -8.52 -1.30 -22.66
CA GLU A 19 -7.35 -2.17 -22.73
C GLU A 19 -6.52 -2.11 -21.43
N GLU A 20 -6.46 -0.94 -20.78
CA GLU A 20 -5.75 -0.77 -19.51
C GLU A 20 -6.35 -1.64 -18.39
N ASN A 21 -7.68 -1.72 -18.29
CA ASN A 21 -8.35 -2.54 -17.29
C ASN A 21 -8.12 -4.03 -17.53
N ASP A 22 -8.17 -4.50 -18.77
CA ASP A 22 -7.86 -5.90 -19.11
C ASP A 22 -6.40 -6.24 -18.77
N GLU A 23 -5.47 -5.33 -19.08
CA GLU A 23 -4.06 -5.45 -18.71
C GLU A 23 -3.86 -5.50 -17.18
N LEU A 24 -4.60 -4.69 -16.42
CA LEU A 24 -4.55 -4.67 -14.95
C LEU A 24 -5.14 -5.95 -14.35
N VAL A 25 -6.27 -6.43 -14.86
CA VAL A 25 -6.87 -7.71 -14.46
C VAL A 25 -5.87 -8.85 -14.69
N SER A 26 -5.25 -8.90 -15.87
CA SER A 26 -4.22 -9.89 -16.21
C SER A 26 -3.05 -9.86 -15.22
N LEU A 27 -2.57 -8.66 -14.87
CA LEU A 27 -1.47 -8.50 -13.93
C LEU A 27 -1.85 -8.94 -12.51
N ILE A 28 -3.03 -8.55 -12.01
CA ILE A 28 -3.52 -8.97 -10.69
C ILE A 28 -3.68 -10.50 -10.63
N LYS A 29 -4.20 -11.13 -11.70
CA LYS A 29 -4.27 -12.59 -11.80
C LYS A 29 -2.89 -13.24 -11.73
N SER A 30 -1.89 -12.68 -12.42
CA SER A 30 -0.51 -13.19 -12.36
C SER A 30 0.08 -13.11 -10.95
N ILE A 31 -0.21 -12.03 -10.21
CA ILE A 31 0.17 -11.92 -8.79
C ILE A 31 -0.55 -13.00 -7.97
N ALA A 32 -1.86 -13.18 -8.16
CA ALA A 32 -2.64 -14.19 -7.45
C ALA A 32 -2.15 -15.62 -7.74
N ASP A 33 -1.77 -15.93 -8.98
CA ASP A 33 -1.18 -17.22 -9.34
C ASP A 33 0.16 -17.44 -8.61
N ALA A 34 0.99 -16.40 -8.50
CA ALA A 34 2.22 -16.48 -7.71
C ALA A 34 1.93 -16.74 -6.23
N THR A 35 0.93 -16.09 -5.63
CA THR A 35 0.58 -16.31 -4.21
C THR A 35 -0.01 -17.69 -3.96
N LYS A 36 -0.73 -18.30 -4.92
CA LYS A 36 -1.15 -19.71 -4.82
C LYS A 36 0.06 -20.64 -4.75
N LEU A 37 1.05 -20.43 -5.62
CA LEU A 37 2.28 -21.22 -5.59
C LEU A 37 3.05 -21.02 -4.29
N ILE A 38 3.14 -19.80 -3.76
CA ILE A 38 3.76 -19.53 -2.46
C ILE A 38 2.99 -20.26 -1.35
N ALA A 39 1.66 -20.16 -1.31
CA ALA A 39 0.81 -20.87 -0.35
C ALA A 39 1.00 -22.39 -0.37
N MET A 40 1.23 -22.98 -1.55
CA MET A 40 1.55 -24.40 -1.66
C MET A 40 2.85 -24.76 -0.94
N ASP A 41 3.87 -23.90 -0.97
CA ASP A 41 5.14 -24.14 -0.29
C ASP A 41 5.06 -23.86 1.21
N THR A 42 4.34 -22.81 1.62
CA THR A 42 4.17 -22.48 3.05
C THR A 42 3.52 -23.63 3.83
N ARG A 43 2.58 -24.36 3.22
CA ARG A 43 1.88 -25.51 3.83
C ARG A 43 2.76 -26.74 4.03
N VAL A 44 3.90 -26.84 3.37
CA VAL A 44 4.76 -28.04 3.38
C VAL A 44 6.23 -27.73 3.70
N THR A 45 6.52 -26.57 4.30
CA THR A 45 7.89 -26.13 4.64
C THR A 45 8.67 -27.20 5.41
N GLY A 46 8.06 -27.81 6.43
CA GLY A 46 8.66 -28.87 7.23
C GLY A 46 8.97 -30.17 6.46
N LEU A 47 8.25 -30.44 5.36
CA LEU A 47 8.48 -31.62 4.51
C LEU A 47 9.56 -31.37 3.44
N LYS A 48 9.64 -30.15 2.92
CA LYS A 48 10.59 -29.76 1.86
C LYS A 48 11.96 -29.29 2.40
N GLN A 49 12.19 -29.43 3.71
CA GLN A 49 13.36 -28.86 4.40
C GLN A 49 13.57 -27.35 4.12
N ILE A 50 12.47 -26.62 3.86
CA ILE A 50 12.53 -25.16 3.64
C ILE A 50 12.63 -24.50 5.02
N ARG A 51 13.64 -23.65 5.23
CA ARG A 51 13.81 -22.88 6.47
C ARG A 51 13.32 -21.44 6.29
N GLY A 52 13.01 -20.80 7.42
CA GLY A 52 12.91 -19.35 7.50
C GLY A 52 14.29 -18.68 7.47
N SER A 53 14.30 -17.35 7.58
CA SER A 53 15.46 -16.45 7.44
C SER A 53 16.61 -16.61 8.47
N LEU A 54 16.68 -17.71 9.23
CA LEU A 54 17.68 -17.97 10.28
C LEU A 54 18.41 -19.33 10.12
N ASP A 55 19.74 -19.24 10.23
CA ASP A 55 20.78 -20.28 10.32
C ASP A 55 21.05 -21.19 9.11
N LYS A 56 22.16 -20.85 8.42
CA LYS A 56 22.74 -21.58 7.29
C LYS A 56 23.38 -22.90 7.72
N THR A 57 23.21 -23.87 6.82
CA THR A 57 23.82 -25.21 6.65
C THR A 57 23.19 -26.37 7.42
N ASN A 58 22.60 -27.31 6.66
CA ASN A 58 22.29 -28.65 7.13
C ASN A 58 23.60 -29.47 7.23
N VAL A 59 23.68 -30.33 8.23
CA VAL A 59 24.82 -31.24 8.52
C VAL A 59 25.14 -32.25 7.40
N GLN A 60 24.36 -32.30 6.32
CA GLN A 60 24.45 -33.28 5.24
C GLN A 60 24.94 -32.70 3.90
N GLY A 61 25.28 -31.42 3.83
CA GLY A 61 25.86 -30.81 2.62
C GLY A 61 24.87 -30.49 1.48
N GLU A 62 23.56 -30.65 1.70
CA GLU A 62 22.53 -30.21 0.76
C GLU A 62 22.20 -28.71 0.89
N GLN A 63 21.88 -28.07 -0.24
CA GLN A 63 21.54 -26.64 -0.29
C GLN A 63 20.11 -26.42 0.22
N VAL A 64 19.99 -25.95 1.46
CA VAL A 64 18.71 -25.53 2.05
C VAL A 64 18.27 -24.20 1.42
N GLN A 65 17.08 -24.18 0.82
CA GLN A 65 16.49 -22.96 0.26
C GLN A 65 15.71 -22.18 1.32
N ILE A 66 15.79 -20.85 1.23
CA ILE A 66 15.09 -19.92 2.14
C ILE A 66 13.75 -19.56 1.48
N LEU A 67 12.64 -19.67 2.22
CA LEU A 67 11.30 -19.42 1.65
C LEU A 67 11.15 -18.00 1.07
N ASP A 68 11.87 -17.01 1.62
CA ASP A 68 11.94 -15.64 1.10
C ASP A 68 12.41 -15.61 -0.36
N GLU A 69 13.54 -16.29 -0.65
CA GLU A 69 14.11 -16.41 -2.00
C GLU A 69 13.16 -17.14 -2.94
N ILE A 70 12.58 -18.27 -2.50
CA ILE A 70 11.61 -19.04 -3.29
C ILE A 70 10.39 -18.17 -3.66
N SER A 71 9.90 -17.39 -2.70
CA SER A 71 8.71 -16.54 -2.89
C SER A 71 9.01 -15.42 -3.88
N ASN A 72 10.18 -14.79 -3.75
CA ASN A 72 10.65 -13.78 -4.70
C ASN A 72 10.80 -14.35 -6.11
N ASP A 73 11.43 -15.52 -6.26
CA ASP A 73 11.65 -16.16 -7.56
C ASP A 73 10.34 -16.52 -8.25
N LYS A 74 9.32 -16.97 -7.50
CA LYS A 74 7.98 -17.22 -8.07
C LYS A 74 7.34 -15.97 -8.65
N LEU A 75 7.42 -14.85 -7.91
CA LEU A 75 6.94 -13.56 -8.40
C LEU A 75 7.71 -13.12 -9.65
N VAL A 76 9.05 -13.15 -9.62
CA VAL A 76 9.89 -12.81 -10.78
C VAL A 76 9.54 -13.66 -12.00
N ASN A 77 9.43 -14.98 -11.83
CA ASN A 77 9.17 -15.93 -12.91
C ASN A 77 7.80 -15.75 -13.57
N ILE A 78 6.78 -15.38 -12.81
CA ILE A 78 5.43 -15.14 -13.35
C ILE A 78 5.33 -13.73 -13.93
N LEU A 79 5.78 -12.71 -13.20
CA LEU A 79 5.66 -11.31 -13.61
C LEU A 79 6.49 -10.99 -14.85
N SER A 80 7.66 -11.59 -15.02
CA SER A 80 8.50 -11.41 -16.22
C SER A 80 7.86 -11.91 -17.51
N LYS A 81 6.85 -12.78 -17.42
CA LYS A 81 6.11 -13.32 -18.58
C LYS A 81 4.83 -12.55 -18.86
N ASN A 82 4.41 -11.64 -17.98
CA ASN A 82 3.21 -10.84 -18.16
C ASN A 82 3.54 -9.59 -19.00
N SER A 83 2.92 -9.46 -20.17
CA SER A 83 3.16 -8.34 -21.10
C SER A 83 2.81 -6.97 -20.54
N SER A 84 1.94 -6.90 -19.53
CA SER A 84 1.50 -5.67 -18.86
C SER A 84 2.44 -5.25 -17.72
N CYS A 85 3.40 -6.09 -17.35
CA CYS A 85 4.36 -5.83 -16.28
C CYS A 85 5.67 -5.25 -16.84
N ALA A 86 5.91 -3.98 -16.56
CA ALA A 86 7.11 -3.27 -16.98
C ALA A 86 8.33 -3.61 -16.14
N GLY A 87 8.12 -3.89 -14.87
CA GLY A 87 9.19 -4.21 -13.95
C GLY A 87 8.67 -4.64 -12.59
N TYR A 88 9.60 -5.18 -11.81
CA TYR A 88 9.37 -5.69 -10.47
C TYR A 88 10.42 -5.19 -9.50
N ALA A 89 10.00 -4.81 -8.31
CA ALA A 89 10.88 -4.44 -7.22
C ALA A 89 10.43 -5.11 -5.92
N SER A 90 11.39 -5.53 -5.10
CA SER A 90 11.15 -6.45 -3.98
C SER A 90 11.99 -6.10 -2.77
N GLU A 91 11.56 -6.50 -1.57
CA GLU A 91 12.44 -6.52 -0.39
C GLU A 91 13.74 -7.30 -0.65
N GLU A 92 13.65 -8.40 -1.40
CA GLU A 92 14.76 -9.33 -1.65
C GLU A 92 15.71 -8.87 -2.77
N LEU A 93 15.41 -7.73 -3.41
CA LEU A 93 16.18 -7.22 -4.53
C LEU A 93 16.81 -5.88 -4.18
N LYS A 94 18.15 -5.81 -4.27
CA LYS A 94 18.90 -4.55 -4.09
C LYS A 94 18.49 -3.47 -5.10
N ASP A 95 18.18 -3.88 -6.32
CA ASP A 95 17.83 -3.00 -7.44
C ASP A 95 16.58 -3.54 -8.15
N PRO A 96 15.63 -2.68 -8.54
CA PRO A 96 14.48 -3.10 -9.33
C PRO A 96 14.87 -3.76 -10.66
N LEU A 97 14.09 -4.76 -11.06
CA LEU A 97 14.17 -5.44 -12.35
C LEU A 97 13.23 -4.76 -13.35
N ILE A 98 13.71 -4.60 -14.59
CA ILE A 98 12.89 -4.13 -15.71
C ILE A 98 12.71 -5.33 -16.65
N PHE A 99 11.45 -5.63 -16.98
CA PHE A 99 11.09 -6.72 -17.89
C PHE A 99 10.75 -6.17 -19.27
N ASN A 100 9.82 -5.21 -19.32
CA ASN A 100 9.37 -4.55 -20.55
C ASN A 100 9.14 -3.07 -20.27
N SER A 101 10.12 -2.21 -20.56
CA SER A 101 10.02 -0.77 -20.26
C SER A 101 8.79 -0.08 -20.86
N SER A 102 8.19 -0.64 -21.92
CA SER A 102 7.01 -0.10 -22.61
C SER A 102 5.68 -0.54 -22.03
N ALA A 103 5.65 -1.51 -21.11
CA ALA A 103 4.41 -1.95 -20.46
C ALA A 103 3.88 -0.91 -19.46
N ARG A 104 2.58 -0.96 -19.14
CA ARG A 104 1.89 0.11 -18.39
C ARG A 104 2.15 0.10 -16.90
N PHE A 105 2.45 -1.05 -16.30
CA PHE A 105 2.43 -1.18 -14.84
C PHE A 105 3.73 -1.71 -14.29
N MET A 106 4.04 -1.35 -13.05
CA MET A 106 5.10 -1.99 -12.28
C MET A 106 4.53 -2.59 -11.01
N VAL A 107 5.21 -3.61 -10.51
CA VAL A 107 4.85 -4.28 -9.26
C VAL A 107 5.94 -4.05 -8.23
N VAL A 108 5.55 -3.59 -7.04
CA VAL A 108 6.38 -3.65 -5.84
C VAL A 108 5.83 -4.75 -4.94
N ALA A 109 6.70 -5.51 -4.26
CA ALA A 109 6.24 -6.54 -3.34
C ALA A 109 7.17 -6.75 -2.14
N ASP A 110 6.58 -7.14 -1.03
CA ASP A 110 7.24 -7.97 -0.03
C ASP A 110 6.80 -9.42 -0.32
N PRO A 111 7.67 -10.26 -0.90
CA PRO A 111 7.32 -11.63 -1.25
C PRO A 111 6.87 -12.46 -0.05
N LEU A 112 7.42 -12.18 1.14
CA LEU A 112 7.18 -12.97 2.33
C LEU A 112 7.29 -12.15 3.64
N ASP A 113 6.24 -11.40 3.95
CA ASP A 113 6.11 -10.70 5.22
C ASP A 113 6.02 -11.69 6.38
N GLY A 114 6.76 -11.37 7.44
CA GLY A 114 6.77 -12.14 8.67
C GLY A 114 7.65 -13.39 8.59
N SER A 115 8.68 -13.43 7.75
CA SER A 115 9.54 -14.60 7.58
C SER A 115 10.15 -15.16 8.88
N SER A 116 10.34 -14.32 9.91
CA SER A 116 10.75 -14.76 11.26
C SER A 116 9.75 -15.71 11.94
N ASN A 117 8.51 -15.78 11.45
CA ASN A 117 7.41 -16.56 12.00
C ASN A 117 7.26 -17.95 11.35
N ILE A 118 8.03 -18.24 10.29
CA ILE A 118 7.95 -19.51 9.54
C ILE A 118 8.26 -20.70 10.45
N SER A 119 9.34 -20.64 11.22
CA SER A 119 9.80 -21.75 12.06
C SER A 119 8.87 -22.09 13.22
N VAL A 120 7.97 -21.17 13.57
CA VAL A 120 6.99 -21.34 14.66
C VAL A 120 5.56 -21.52 14.13
N ASN A 121 5.41 -21.76 12.82
CA ASN A 121 4.13 -22.02 12.15
C ASN A 121 3.06 -20.94 12.42
N MET A 122 3.50 -19.68 12.44
CA MET A 122 2.65 -18.52 12.65
C MET A 122 2.28 -17.87 11.30
N PRO A 123 1.17 -17.11 11.20
CA PRO A 123 0.73 -16.53 9.94
C PRO A 123 1.77 -15.59 9.33
N ILE A 124 1.93 -15.71 8.01
CA ILE A 124 2.84 -14.93 7.15
C ILE A 124 2.08 -14.51 5.89
N GLY A 125 2.67 -13.73 5.00
CA GLY A 125 1.96 -13.30 3.79
C GLY A 125 2.83 -12.71 2.70
N THR A 126 2.21 -12.28 1.62
CA THR A 126 2.85 -11.54 0.54
C THR A 126 2.12 -10.21 0.41
N ILE A 127 2.85 -9.10 0.36
CA ILE A 127 2.29 -7.75 0.18
C ILE A 127 2.66 -7.28 -1.23
N PHE A 128 1.75 -6.61 -1.93
CA PHE A 128 2.06 -6.04 -3.24
C PHE A 128 1.35 -4.72 -3.51
N GLY A 129 1.96 -3.93 -4.37
CA GLY A 129 1.37 -2.72 -4.96
C GLY A 129 1.62 -2.67 -6.46
N ILE A 130 0.67 -2.09 -7.19
CA ILE A 130 0.74 -1.88 -8.64
C ILE A 130 0.78 -0.37 -8.89
N ILE A 131 1.82 0.07 -9.58
CA ILE A 131 2.12 1.48 -9.85
C ILE A 131 2.06 1.73 -11.36
N ARG A 132 1.54 2.88 -11.79
CA ARG A 132 1.67 3.30 -13.21
C ARG A 132 3.14 3.53 -13.58
N ASN A 133 3.55 2.98 -14.71
CA ASN A 133 4.86 3.25 -15.31
C ASN A 133 4.83 4.63 -15.99
N THR A 134 5.36 5.64 -15.31
CA THR A 134 5.26 7.05 -15.74
C THR A 134 6.53 7.60 -16.38
N ASP A 135 7.69 7.02 -16.06
CA ASP A 135 9.00 7.46 -16.55
C ASP A 135 9.68 6.41 -17.45
N TYR A 136 9.03 5.27 -17.73
CA TYR A 136 9.52 4.19 -18.60
C TYR A 136 10.91 3.66 -18.20
N GLY A 137 11.10 3.45 -16.89
CA GLY A 137 12.36 3.00 -16.30
C GLY A 137 12.32 2.96 -14.78
N LYS A 138 13.48 2.67 -14.15
CA LYS A 138 13.58 2.43 -12.70
C LYS A 138 13.09 3.59 -11.83
N SER A 139 13.16 4.84 -12.31
CA SER A 139 12.66 5.99 -11.55
C SER A 139 11.15 5.95 -11.31
N SER A 140 10.42 5.18 -12.13
CA SER A 140 8.98 5.01 -11.98
C SER A 140 8.63 4.23 -10.69
N PHE A 141 9.57 3.48 -10.10
CA PHE A 141 9.39 2.87 -8.78
C PHE A 141 9.46 3.86 -7.62
N ILE A 142 10.09 5.02 -7.81
CA ILE A 142 10.32 6.00 -6.74
C ILE A 142 9.26 7.10 -6.87
N LYS A 143 8.02 6.73 -6.57
CA LYS A 143 6.84 7.60 -6.62
C LYS A 143 6.05 7.50 -5.33
N SER A 144 5.40 8.59 -4.95
CA SER A 144 4.45 8.63 -3.85
C SER A 144 3.38 7.54 -3.98
N GLY A 145 2.83 7.09 -2.85
CA GLY A 145 1.73 6.13 -2.81
C GLY A 145 0.50 6.55 -3.63
N ARG A 146 0.36 7.83 -3.98
CA ARG A 146 -0.70 8.33 -4.89
C ARG A 146 -0.61 7.81 -6.32
N TYR A 147 0.53 7.23 -6.72
CA TYR A 147 0.70 6.59 -8.04
C TYR A 147 0.27 5.12 -8.06
N TYR A 148 -0.11 4.56 -6.91
CA TYR A 148 -0.58 3.19 -6.81
C TYR A 148 -2.02 3.14 -7.30
N ILE A 149 -2.27 2.28 -8.29
CA ILE A 149 -3.61 2.09 -8.88
C ILE A 149 -4.33 0.90 -8.25
N SER A 150 -3.58 -0.03 -7.68
CA SER A 150 -4.10 -1.18 -6.97
C SER A 150 -3.05 -1.67 -5.98
N ALA A 151 -3.50 -2.28 -4.89
CA ALA A 151 -2.63 -2.91 -3.91
C ALA A 151 -3.38 -4.05 -3.24
N GLY A 152 -2.63 -5.00 -2.70
CA GLY A 152 -3.22 -6.15 -2.06
C GLY A 152 -2.22 -6.88 -1.20
N TYR A 153 -2.71 -7.96 -0.59
CA TYR A 153 -1.86 -8.91 0.11
C TYR A 153 -2.52 -10.29 0.12
N SER A 154 -1.68 -11.33 0.14
CA SER A 154 -2.09 -12.67 0.51
C SER A 154 -1.72 -12.94 1.96
N LEU A 155 -2.64 -13.51 2.74
CA LEU A 155 -2.37 -13.98 4.10
C LEU A 155 -2.42 -15.51 4.11
N TYR A 156 -1.30 -16.13 4.47
CA TYR A 156 -1.14 -17.57 4.61
C TYR A 156 -1.38 -17.93 6.08
N GLY A 157 -2.65 -18.17 6.43
CA GLY A 157 -3.11 -18.45 7.79
C GLY A 157 -3.84 -19.79 7.89
N PRO A 158 -4.87 -19.91 8.76
CA PRO A 158 -5.74 -21.08 8.79
C PRO A 158 -6.43 -21.36 7.45
N SER A 159 -6.63 -20.32 6.66
CA SER A 159 -7.02 -20.35 5.25
C SER A 159 -6.14 -19.36 4.49
N ASP A 160 -5.83 -19.66 3.23
CA ASP A 160 -5.13 -18.71 2.37
C ASP A 160 -6.15 -17.74 1.77
N ILE A 161 -5.97 -16.46 2.08
CA ILE A 161 -6.85 -15.40 1.60
C ILE A 161 -6.07 -14.38 0.79
N PHE A 162 -6.73 -13.79 -0.21
CA PHE A 162 -6.19 -12.74 -1.06
C PHE A 162 -7.07 -11.50 -0.93
N ILE A 163 -6.47 -10.40 -0.47
CA ILE A 163 -7.13 -9.10 -0.32
C ILE A 163 -6.66 -8.22 -1.45
N ILE A 164 -7.61 -7.56 -2.12
CA ILE A 164 -7.33 -6.65 -3.22
C ILE A 164 -8.09 -5.34 -3.02
N CYS A 165 -7.37 -4.23 -3.22
CA CYS A 165 -7.94 -2.91 -3.43
C CYS A 165 -7.92 -2.60 -4.93
N ALA A 166 -9.09 -2.51 -5.53
CA ALA A 166 -9.28 -2.09 -6.92
C ALA A 166 -10.50 -1.19 -6.98
N ASN A 167 -10.45 -0.13 -7.80
CA ASN A 167 -11.54 0.84 -7.91
C ASN A 167 -12.00 1.41 -6.55
N ASN A 168 -11.05 1.77 -5.66
CA ASN A 168 -11.34 2.21 -4.28
C ASN A 168 -12.24 1.28 -3.44
N LYS A 169 -12.36 0.02 -3.86
CA LYS A 169 -13.07 -1.02 -3.14
C LYS A 169 -12.08 -2.07 -2.68
N VAL A 170 -12.31 -2.57 -1.47
CA VAL A 170 -11.50 -3.63 -0.87
C VAL A 170 -12.34 -4.89 -0.79
N ALA A 171 -11.83 -5.99 -1.31
CA ALA A 171 -12.47 -7.29 -1.28
C ALA A 171 -11.50 -8.37 -0.79
N GLU A 172 -12.04 -9.41 -0.18
CA GLU A 172 -11.33 -10.60 0.27
C GLU A 172 -11.82 -11.81 -0.51
N PHE A 173 -10.86 -12.65 -0.89
CA PHE A 173 -11.08 -13.92 -1.54
C PHE A 173 -10.44 -15.02 -0.71
N THR A 174 -11.05 -16.19 -0.68
CA THR A 174 -10.46 -17.40 -0.08
C THR A 174 -10.04 -18.34 -1.20
N LEU A 175 -8.85 -18.92 -1.08
CA LEU A 175 -8.37 -19.95 -2.00
C LEU A 175 -9.18 -21.23 -1.81
N ASP A 176 -9.78 -21.73 -2.88
CA ASP A 176 -10.37 -23.06 -2.94
C ASP A 176 -9.31 -24.03 -3.50
N PRO A 177 -8.73 -24.93 -2.67
CA PRO A 177 -7.67 -25.83 -3.11
C PRO A 177 -8.15 -26.89 -4.12
N GLU A 178 -9.45 -27.20 -4.17
CA GLU A 178 -9.99 -28.16 -5.14
C GLU A 178 -10.08 -27.55 -6.55
N LYS A 179 -10.32 -26.23 -6.62
CA LYS A 179 -10.44 -25.49 -7.88
C LYS A 179 -9.18 -24.75 -8.28
N ASP A 180 -8.18 -24.67 -7.39
CA ASP A 180 -6.98 -23.85 -7.54
C ASP A 180 -7.28 -22.39 -7.93
N ASP A 181 -8.30 -21.79 -7.33
CA ASP A 181 -8.71 -20.42 -7.64
C ASP A 181 -9.24 -19.69 -6.40
N TYR A 182 -9.17 -18.35 -6.44
CA TYR A 182 -9.64 -17.46 -5.39
C TYR A 182 -11.10 -17.09 -5.61
N PHE A 183 -11.94 -17.35 -4.60
CA PHE A 183 -13.38 -17.04 -4.63
C PHE A 183 -13.74 -15.97 -3.61
N LEU A 184 -14.61 -15.05 -4.00
CA LEU A 184 -15.04 -13.93 -3.17
C LEU A 184 -15.65 -14.43 -1.86
N SER A 185 -15.02 -14.10 -0.73
CA SER A 185 -15.47 -14.45 0.62
C SER A 185 -16.07 -13.25 1.35
N ARG A 186 -15.59 -12.03 1.04
CA ARG A 186 -16.14 -10.77 1.59
C ARG A 186 -15.99 -9.63 0.58
N SER A 187 -17.10 -9.02 0.18
CA SER A 187 -17.10 -7.81 -0.64
C SER A 187 -17.15 -6.53 0.21
N GLU A 188 -16.65 -5.43 -0.36
CA GLU A 188 -16.79 -4.08 0.17
C GLU A 188 -16.35 -3.91 1.64
N ILE A 189 -15.14 -4.38 1.94
CA ILE A 189 -14.54 -4.25 3.27
C ILE A 189 -14.44 -2.78 3.68
N LYS A 190 -14.93 -2.48 4.88
CA LYS A 190 -14.79 -1.17 5.53
C LYS A 190 -14.17 -1.32 6.91
N VAL A 191 -13.16 -0.50 7.19
CA VAL A 191 -12.53 -0.43 8.50
C VAL A 191 -13.56 0.13 9.49
N PRO A 192 -13.81 -0.53 10.64
CA PRO A 192 -14.66 0.05 11.67
C PRO A 192 -14.14 1.42 12.12
N SER A 193 -15.03 2.38 12.41
CA SER A 193 -14.64 3.75 12.79
C SER A 193 -13.82 3.82 14.09
N LYS A 194 -13.95 2.79 14.93
CA LYS A 194 -13.24 2.57 16.20
C LYS A 194 -13.20 1.07 16.50
N GLY A 195 -12.09 0.58 17.07
CA GLY A 195 -12.01 -0.80 17.56
C GLY A 195 -11.61 -0.93 19.03
N SER A 196 -11.41 -2.17 19.47
CA SER A 196 -11.05 -2.51 20.85
C SER A 196 -9.64 -3.09 20.99
N ILE A 197 -8.85 -3.07 19.91
CA ILE A 197 -7.51 -3.66 19.85
C ILE A 197 -6.47 -2.57 19.58
N TYR A 198 -5.29 -2.71 20.19
CA TYR A 198 -4.08 -2.03 19.76
C TYR A 198 -2.99 -3.08 19.51
N SER A 199 -2.19 -2.84 18.48
CA SER A 199 -1.15 -3.75 18.03
C SER A 199 0.17 -3.01 17.90
N ILE A 200 1.12 -3.37 18.75
CA ILE A 200 2.45 -2.74 18.85
C ILE A 200 3.40 -3.72 19.56
N ASN A 201 4.68 -3.72 19.18
CA ASN A 201 5.71 -4.51 19.85
C ASN A 201 6.16 -3.84 21.16
N GLU A 202 5.51 -4.17 22.28
CA GLU A 202 5.89 -3.63 23.60
C GLU A 202 7.27 -4.05 24.11
N GLY A 203 7.94 -5.02 23.47
CA GLY A 203 9.35 -5.29 23.75
C GLY A 203 10.25 -4.08 23.52
N ASN A 204 9.84 -3.15 22.65
CA ASN A 204 10.56 -1.92 22.36
C ASN A 204 10.25 -0.78 23.35
N PHE A 205 9.51 -1.02 24.44
CA PHE A 205 9.01 0.03 25.33
C PHE A 205 10.10 0.99 25.82
N THR A 206 11.29 0.47 26.18
CA THR A 206 12.40 1.29 26.69
C THR A 206 13.06 2.15 25.60
N LEU A 207 12.92 1.77 24.33
CA LEU A 207 13.49 2.42 23.16
C LEU A 207 12.61 3.57 22.63
N TRP A 208 11.35 3.63 23.03
CA TRP A 208 10.43 4.68 22.58
C TRP A 208 10.62 6.01 23.30
N ASP A 209 10.15 7.07 22.66
CA ASP A 209 9.98 8.37 23.30
C ASP A 209 8.91 8.32 24.42
N ASN A 210 8.84 9.39 25.21
CA ASN A 210 7.88 9.46 26.32
C ASN A 210 6.41 9.57 25.85
N LYS A 211 6.16 10.03 24.62
CA LYS A 211 4.80 10.24 24.10
C LYS A 211 4.15 8.90 23.75
N ILE A 212 4.89 8.02 23.08
CA ILE A 212 4.45 6.65 22.76
C ILE A 212 4.27 5.85 24.06
N LYS A 213 5.22 5.94 24.99
CA LYS A 213 5.11 5.30 26.33
C LYS A 213 3.82 5.73 27.03
N LYS A 214 3.55 7.03 27.08
CA LYS A 214 2.34 7.59 27.69
C LYS A 214 1.08 7.12 26.97
N TRP A 215 1.07 7.09 25.64
CA TRP A 215 -0.07 6.59 24.87
C TRP A 215 -0.37 5.11 25.16
N VAL A 216 0.64 4.24 25.18
CA VAL A 216 0.47 2.81 25.52
C VAL A 216 -0.08 2.64 26.94
N LEU A 217 0.49 3.35 27.93
CA LEU A 217 0.00 3.30 29.31
C LEU A 217 -1.45 3.80 29.42
N ASN A 218 -1.80 4.89 28.76
CA ASN A 218 -3.17 5.40 28.72
C ASN A 218 -4.13 4.42 28.05
N THR A 219 -3.67 3.72 27.01
CA THR A 219 -4.46 2.72 26.27
C THR A 219 -4.76 1.47 27.10
N LYS A 220 -3.83 1.10 27.99
CA LYS A 220 -4.02 0.04 28.99
C LYS A 220 -4.94 0.46 30.13
N ASN A 221 -5.05 1.76 30.40
CA ASN A 221 -5.85 2.34 31.49
C ASN A 221 -5.61 1.65 32.85
N PRO A 222 -4.37 1.67 33.38
CA PRO A 222 -3.99 0.95 34.59
C PRO A 222 -4.74 1.41 35.85
N SER A 223 -5.29 2.62 35.87
CA SER A 223 -6.05 3.19 36.99
C SER A 223 -7.56 2.90 36.94
N GLY A 224 -8.08 2.33 35.85
CA GLY A 224 -9.51 1.97 35.71
C GLY A 224 -10.48 3.16 35.60
N THR A 225 -9.99 4.40 35.59
CA THR A 225 -10.82 5.62 35.61
C THR A 225 -11.36 6.02 34.23
N SER A 226 -10.86 5.43 33.14
CA SER A 226 -11.39 5.59 31.78
C SER A 226 -12.23 4.38 31.34
N ALA A 227 -13.29 4.59 30.56
CA ALA A 227 -14.13 3.52 30.00
C ALA A 227 -13.50 2.79 28.78
N LYS A 228 -12.23 3.07 28.43
CA LYS A 228 -11.62 2.67 27.15
C LYS A 228 -10.41 1.74 27.34
N ASN A 229 -10.64 0.48 27.66
CA ASN A 229 -9.58 -0.53 27.66
C ASN A 229 -9.46 -1.15 26.26
N LYS A 230 -8.30 -1.03 25.61
CA LYS A 230 -8.00 -1.82 24.41
C LYS A 230 -7.19 -3.06 24.78
N LYS A 231 -7.43 -4.16 24.07
CA LYS A 231 -6.69 -5.42 24.20
C LYS A 231 -5.42 -5.37 23.35
N LEU A 232 -4.29 -5.78 23.91
CA LEU A 232 -3.06 -5.97 23.14
C LEU A 232 -3.19 -7.21 22.26
N ARG A 233 -2.87 -7.07 20.97
CA ARG A 233 -2.63 -8.19 20.05
C ARG A 233 -1.44 -7.84 19.18
N TYR A 234 -0.41 -8.67 19.15
CA TYR A 234 0.73 -8.48 18.28
C TYR A 234 1.19 -9.85 17.81
N VAL A 235 0.94 -10.14 16.54
CA VAL A 235 1.32 -11.41 15.89
C VAL A 235 2.80 -11.38 15.54
N GLY A 236 3.33 -10.21 15.17
CA GLY A 236 4.70 -10.08 14.70
C GLY A 236 4.84 -10.33 13.19
N SER A 237 3.74 -10.30 12.44
CA SER A 237 3.68 -10.21 10.98
C SER A 237 2.79 -9.02 10.65
N LEU A 238 3.28 -8.12 9.78
CA LEU A 238 2.52 -6.95 9.37
C LEU A 238 1.21 -7.36 8.73
N VAL A 239 1.22 -8.36 7.83
CA VAL A 239 0.03 -8.83 7.13
C VAL A 239 -1.05 -9.32 8.09
N ALA A 240 -0.66 -10.07 9.12
CA ALA A 240 -1.59 -10.66 10.06
C ALA A 240 -2.18 -9.62 11.02
N ASP A 241 -1.34 -8.72 11.52
CA ASP A 241 -1.76 -7.64 12.40
C ASP A 241 -2.61 -6.58 11.66
N ALA A 242 -2.24 -6.25 10.42
CA ALA A 242 -2.98 -5.32 9.56
C ALA A 242 -4.31 -5.92 9.11
N HIS A 243 -4.36 -7.19 8.69
CA HIS A 243 -5.62 -7.86 8.32
C HIS A 243 -6.63 -7.86 9.48
N ARG A 244 -6.19 -8.24 10.69
CA ARG A 244 -7.06 -8.18 11.87
C ARG A 244 -7.56 -6.76 12.13
N THR A 245 -6.70 -5.75 11.96
CA THR A 245 -7.06 -4.33 12.15
C THR A 245 -8.05 -3.85 11.08
N LEU A 246 -7.90 -4.30 9.83
CA LEU A 246 -8.81 -4.01 8.73
C LEU A 246 -10.22 -4.52 9.01
N ILE A 247 -10.34 -5.75 9.54
CA ILE A 247 -11.64 -6.40 9.77
C ILE A 247 -12.28 -5.99 11.10
N ASN A 248 -11.53 -6.02 12.20
CA ASN A 248 -12.08 -5.80 13.55
C ASN A 248 -11.95 -4.36 14.04
N GLY A 249 -11.29 -3.50 13.26
CA GLY A 249 -10.90 -2.16 13.69
C GLY A 249 -9.84 -2.20 14.79
N GLY A 250 -9.54 -1.01 15.30
CA GLY A 250 -8.46 -0.81 16.25
C GLY A 250 -7.30 -0.07 15.58
N ILE A 251 -6.10 -0.32 16.07
CA ILE A 251 -4.90 0.36 15.56
C ILE A 251 -3.71 -0.59 15.54
N PHE A 252 -2.96 -0.56 14.44
CA PHE A 252 -1.61 -1.09 14.35
C PHE A 252 -0.62 0.08 14.35
N VAL A 253 0.42 -0.04 15.16
CA VAL A 253 1.42 1.00 15.37
C VAL A 253 2.82 0.39 15.28
N TYR A 254 3.58 0.85 14.29
CA TYR A 254 5.01 0.65 14.19
C TYR A 254 5.71 2.01 14.24
N PRO A 255 5.92 2.57 15.44
CA PRO A 255 6.49 3.90 15.58
C PRO A 255 8.02 3.87 15.42
N PRO A 256 8.68 5.04 15.29
CA PRO A 256 10.13 5.10 15.38
C PRO A 256 10.62 4.78 16.79
N ASP A 257 11.85 4.31 16.88
CA ASP A 257 12.55 4.04 18.13
C ASP A 257 13.99 4.57 18.09
N LYS A 258 14.72 4.50 19.21
CA LYS A 258 16.11 4.98 19.30
C LYS A 258 17.06 4.41 18.23
N ASN A 259 16.82 3.17 17.80
CA ASN A 259 17.65 2.47 16.81
C ASN A 259 17.13 2.66 15.37
N ASN A 260 15.82 2.93 15.22
CA ASN A 260 15.13 3.07 13.95
C ASN A 260 14.33 4.38 13.94
N GLN A 261 15.03 5.51 13.84
CA GLN A 261 14.42 6.84 13.90
C GLN A 261 13.45 7.13 12.74
N ASN A 262 13.65 6.48 11.59
CA ASN A 262 12.77 6.55 10.43
C ASN A 262 11.78 5.36 10.36
N GLY A 263 11.57 4.66 11.47
CA GLY A 263 10.79 3.41 11.48
C GLY A 263 11.55 2.21 10.88
N LYS A 264 10.91 1.04 10.92
CA LYS A 264 11.49 -0.23 10.43
C LYS A 264 10.91 -0.68 9.09
N LEU A 265 9.61 -0.46 8.89
CA LEU A 265 8.88 -0.90 7.69
C LEU A 265 9.26 -0.04 6.49
N ARG A 266 9.16 -0.60 5.29
CA ARG A 266 9.52 0.06 4.04
C ARG A 266 8.33 0.74 3.41
N LEU A 267 8.57 1.93 2.91
CA LEU A 267 7.55 2.78 2.35
C LEU A 267 6.90 2.15 1.12
N MET A 268 7.71 1.61 0.21
CA MET A 268 7.24 1.18 -1.12
C MET A 268 6.42 -0.10 -1.08
N TYR A 269 6.92 -1.16 -0.45
CA TYR A 269 6.30 -2.49 -0.56
C TYR A 269 5.60 -2.98 0.71
N GLU A 270 5.67 -2.22 1.82
CA GLU A 270 4.91 -2.51 3.04
C GLU A 270 3.89 -1.39 3.34
N ALA A 271 4.34 -0.16 3.52
CA ALA A 271 3.49 0.93 4.00
C ALA A 271 2.48 1.45 2.95
N ASN A 272 2.93 1.76 1.73
CA ASN A 272 2.06 2.27 0.67
C ASN A 272 0.93 1.29 0.29
N PRO A 273 1.18 -0.03 0.10
CA PRO A 273 0.12 -0.99 -0.15
C PRO A 273 -0.97 -0.99 0.93
N PHE A 274 -0.58 -1.08 2.20
CA PHE A 274 -1.55 -1.04 3.30
C PHE A 274 -2.23 0.32 3.42
N ALA A 275 -1.53 1.42 3.16
CA ALA A 275 -2.14 2.74 3.20
C ALA A 275 -3.23 2.90 2.14
N LEU A 276 -3.02 2.39 0.92
CA LEU A 276 -4.05 2.39 -0.12
C LEU A 276 -5.26 1.56 0.34
N ILE A 277 -5.04 0.32 0.80
CA ILE A 277 -6.11 -0.55 1.30
C ILE A 277 -6.91 0.10 2.43
N PHE A 278 -6.23 0.60 3.47
CA PHE A 278 -6.90 1.18 4.64
C PHE A 278 -7.67 2.45 4.28
N THR A 279 -7.11 3.33 3.45
CA THR A 279 -7.80 4.56 3.04
C THR A 279 -9.02 4.27 2.16
N SER A 280 -8.93 3.34 1.19
CA SER A 280 -10.07 2.90 0.36
C SER A 280 -11.16 2.18 1.19
N ALA A 281 -10.78 1.49 2.26
CA ALA A 281 -11.69 0.89 3.23
C ALA A 281 -12.23 1.90 4.28
N GLY A 282 -11.88 3.19 4.20
CA GLY A 282 -12.37 4.23 5.11
C GLY A 282 -11.65 4.33 6.47
N GLY A 283 -10.49 3.68 6.60
CA GLY A 283 -9.54 3.86 7.70
C GLY A 283 -8.59 5.05 7.51
N SER A 284 -7.48 5.04 8.25
CA SER A 284 -6.39 6.03 8.16
C SER A 284 -5.03 5.34 8.16
N ALA A 285 -4.04 5.96 7.51
CA ALA A 285 -2.67 5.45 7.42
C ALA A 285 -1.64 6.60 7.38
N VAL A 286 -0.87 6.76 8.46
CA VAL A 286 0.03 7.92 8.65
C VAL A 286 1.43 7.51 9.15
N ASP A 287 2.44 8.35 8.90
CA ASP A 287 3.82 8.18 9.38
C ASP A 287 4.13 8.92 10.70
N LEU A 288 3.11 9.50 11.33
CA LEU A 288 3.08 10.48 12.44
C LEU A 288 2.74 11.90 12.01
N GLU A 289 3.23 12.37 10.88
CA GLU A 289 3.09 13.75 10.43
C GLU A 289 2.23 13.89 9.17
N LYS A 290 2.35 12.94 8.25
CA LYS A 290 1.73 12.92 6.93
C LYS A 290 0.95 11.62 6.72
N GLU A 291 0.00 11.66 5.80
CA GLU A 291 -0.58 10.44 5.23
C GLU A 291 0.52 9.70 4.48
N ILE A 292 0.60 8.38 4.66
CA ILE A 292 1.64 7.53 4.04
C ILE A 292 1.68 7.72 2.53
N LEU A 293 0.50 7.78 1.90
CA LEU A 293 0.39 7.93 0.45
C LEU A 293 0.95 9.27 -0.06
N ASP A 294 1.05 10.31 0.78
CA ASP A 294 1.56 11.64 0.41
C ASP A 294 3.08 11.78 0.59
N ILE A 295 3.76 10.74 1.06
CA ILE A 295 5.21 10.77 1.23
C ILE A 295 5.87 10.60 -0.14
N GLU A 296 6.70 11.58 -0.52
CA GLU A 296 7.58 11.46 -1.69
C GLU A 296 8.80 10.62 -1.30
N PRO A 297 9.02 9.45 -1.92
CA PRO A 297 10.14 8.59 -1.58
C PRO A 297 11.47 9.19 -2.07
N GLU A 298 12.50 9.09 -1.24
CA GLU A 298 13.89 9.45 -1.57
C GLU A 298 14.61 8.30 -2.26
N ASN A 299 14.28 7.06 -1.90
CA ASN A 299 14.85 5.85 -2.47
C ASN A 299 13.89 4.66 -2.32
N PHE A 300 14.18 3.58 -3.04
CA PHE A 300 13.32 2.40 -3.12
C PHE A 300 13.16 1.66 -1.77
N HIS A 301 14.23 1.53 -0.99
CA HIS A 301 14.20 0.85 0.32
C HIS A 301 13.98 1.81 1.50
N GLN A 302 13.41 2.99 1.24
CA GLN A 302 13.14 3.97 2.29
C GLN A 302 12.26 3.36 3.38
N ARG A 303 12.66 3.56 4.63
CA ARG A 303 11.86 3.18 5.79
C ARG A 303 10.92 4.30 6.21
N THR A 304 9.80 3.93 6.82
CA THR A 304 8.83 4.84 7.41
C THR A 304 8.24 4.25 8.69
N PRO A 305 7.87 5.07 9.68
CA PRO A 305 6.87 4.66 10.67
C PRO A 305 5.54 4.36 9.97
N LEU A 306 4.73 3.50 10.58
CA LEU A 306 3.42 3.14 10.05
C LEU A 306 2.39 3.05 11.17
N ILE A 307 1.36 3.88 11.07
CA ILE A 307 0.21 3.87 11.97
C ILE A 307 -1.05 3.74 11.12
N ILE A 308 -1.70 2.58 11.19
CA ILE A 308 -2.88 2.26 10.39
C ILE A 308 -4.02 1.77 11.27
N GLY A 309 -5.25 2.06 10.89
CA GLY A 309 -6.41 1.53 11.59
C GLY A 309 -7.68 2.34 11.46
N SER A 310 -8.55 2.13 12.44
CA SER A 310 -9.76 2.91 12.67
C SER A 310 -9.43 4.39 12.83
N LYS A 311 -10.12 5.27 12.10
CA LYS A 311 -9.89 6.72 12.15
C LYS A 311 -9.89 7.29 13.57
N SER A 312 -10.84 6.88 14.42
CA SER A 312 -10.89 7.36 15.81
C SER A 312 -9.67 6.96 16.63
N ASP A 313 -9.06 5.81 16.32
CA ASP A 313 -7.94 5.27 17.09
C ASP A 313 -6.62 5.86 16.63
N VAL A 314 -6.43 6.01 15.32
CA VAL A 314 -5.28 6.72 14.74
C VAL A 314 -5.27 8.18 15.18
N ASN A 315 -6.41 8.88 15.12
CA ASN A 315 -6.50 10.26 15.61
C ASN A 315 -6.18 10.37 17.11
N ASN A 316 -6.65 9.43 17.93
CA ASN A 316 -6.31 9.41 19.34
C ASN A 316 -4.80 9.21 19.58
N PHE A 317 -4.15 8.35 18.80
CA PHE A 317 -2.70 8.19 18.85
C PHE A 317 -1.98 9.49 18.48
N LEU A 318 -2.35 10.13 17.36
CA LEU A 318 -1.75 11.39 16.90
C LEU A 318 -1.92 12.54 17.92
N GLU A 319 -3.08 12.63 18.58
CA GLU A 319 -3.31 13.61 19.65
C GLU A 319 -2.30 13.49 20.81
N HIS A 320 -1.81 12.28 21.10
CA HIS A 320 -0.75 12.06 22.09
C HIS A 320 0.64 12.45 21.58
N MET A 321 0.85 12.46 20.26
CA MET A 321 2.13 12.81 19.63
C MET A 321 2.33 14.32 19.54
N THR A 322 1.26 15.11 19.52
CA THR A 322 1.32 16.57 19.42
C THR A 322 1.21 17.27 20.79
N THR A 323 2.18 18.13 21.14
CA THR A 323 2.05 19.07 22.26
C THR A 323 1.29 20.32 21.77
N GLY A 324 -0.04 20.19 21.64
CA GLY A 324 -0.92 21.25 21.12
C GLY A 324 -1.72 20.78 19.90
N LYS A 325 -2.92 21.35 19.70
CA LYS A 325 -3.89 20.97 18.65
C LYS A 325 -3.35 21.21 17.22
N LYS A 326 -2.37 20.42 16.75
CA LYS A 326 -2.13 20.23 15.31
C LYS A 326 -2.85 18.94 14.91
N ARG A 327 -4.10 19.07 14.48
CA ARG A 327 -4.75 17.99 13.73
C ARG A 327 -3.98 17.84 12.43
N VAL A 328 -3.45 16.64 12.15
CA VAL A 328 -3.15 16.24 10.77
C VAL A 328 -4.46 16.46 10.02
N LYS A 329 -4.44 17.32 8.99
CA LYS A 329 -5.65 17.59 8.21
C LYS A 329 -5.99 16.30 7.49
N GLU A 330 -7.06 15.65 7.94
CA GLU A 330 -7.63 14.49 7.28
C GLU A 330 -7.93 14.88 5.83
N ASN A 331 -7.17 14.32 4.89
CA ASN A 331 -7.41 14.55 3.48
C ASN A 331 -8.49 13.56 3.04
N THR A 332 -9.74 13.91 3.30
CA THR A 332 -10.92 13.12 2.91
C THR A 332 -11.17 13.13 1.40
N GLU A 333 -10.33 13.85 0.65
CA GLU A 333 -10.47 14.06 -0.78
C GLU A 333 -9.13 13.71 -1.47
N ILE A 334 -9.22 12.97 -2.59
CA ILE A 334 -8.11 12.41 -3.37
C ILE A 334 -7.03 13.47 -3.67
N THR A 335 -5.84 13.30 -3.10
CA THR A 335 -4.74 14.27 -3.24
C THR A 335 -4.24 14.34 -4.68
N PRO A 336 -3.94 15.56 -5.19
CA PRO A 336 -3.44 15.75 -6.52
C PRO A 336 -2.22 14.87 -6.85
N ILE A 337 -2.25 14.23 -8.01
CA ILE A 337 -1.28 13.24 -8.51
C ILE A 337 0.08 13.92 -8.80
N PHE A 338 0.07 15.20 -9.19
CA PHE A 338 1.28 15.91 -9.62
C PHE A 338 1.63 17.12 -8.74
N LYS A 339 2.94 17.37 -8.60
CA LYS A 339 3.46 18.57 -7.94
C LYS A 339 3.42 19.77 -8.90
N TRP A 340 2.56 20.74 -8.59
CA TRP A 340 2.38 21.95 -9.39
C TRP A 340 3.29 23.10 -8.92
N THR A 341 4.29 23.43 -9.74
CA THR A 341 5.20 24.57 -9.60
C THR A 341 4.87 25.61 -10.67
N SER A 342 5.39 26.84 -10.52
CA SER A 342 5.32 27.86 -11.60
C SER A 342 5.71 27.28 -12.96
N ASN A 343 6.85 26.58 -13.05
CA ASN A 343 7.33 25.99 -14.31
C ASN A 343 6.41 24.89 -14.85
N SER A 344 5.93 23.96 -14.02
CA SER A 344 5.06 22.89 -14.51
C SER A 344 3.69 23.42 -14.97
N ILE A 345 3.16 24.47 -14.33
CA ILE A 345 1.92 25.13 -14.76
C ILE A 345 2.12 25.87 -16.09
N ILE A 346 3.26 26.58 -16.26
CA ILE A 346 3.62 27.23 -17.54
C ILE A 346 3.71 26.18 -18.65
N ASN A 347 4.41 25.08 -18.38
CA ASN A 347 4.62 24.00 -19.35
C ASN A 347 3.30 23.35 -19.74
N LEU A 348 2.45 22.99 -18.78
CA LEU A 348 1.12 22.43 -19.05
C LEU A 348 0.26 23.38 -19.89
N ARG A 349 0.22 24.67 -19.55
CA ARG A 349 -0.57 25.63 -20.34
C ARG A 349 -0.04 25.75 -21.77
N LYS A 350 1.29 25.78 -21.93
CA LYS A 350 1.93 25.85 -23.25
C LYS A 350 1.66 24.59 -24.07
N SER A 351 1.74 23.41 -23.46
CA SER A 351 1.46 22.14 -24.14
C SER A 351 -0.01 22.01 -24.56
N LEU A 352 -0.94 22.59 -23.79
CA LEU A 352 -2.36 22.74 -24.18
C LEU A 352 -2.59 23.76 -25.31
N ASN A 353 -1.57 24.55 -25.65
CA ASN A 353 -1.64 25.61 -26.65
C ASN A 353 -2.82 26.58 -26.45
N ILE A 354 -3.11 26.96 -25.19
CA ILE A 354 -4.20 27.86 -24.85
C ILE A 354 -3.75 29.13 -24.12
N SER A 355 -4.53 30.20 -24.29
CA SER A 355 -4.33 31.46 -23.57
C SER A 355 -4.54 31.27 -22.06
N ARG A 356 -3.95 32.14 -21.23
CA ARG A 356 -4.17 32.11 -19.76
C ARG A 356 -5.64 32.23 -19.35
N SER A 357 -6.45 32.92 -20.17
CA SER A 357 -7.88 33.05 -19.93
C SER A 357 -8.59 31.71 -20.11
N ASN A 358 -8.31 31.02 -21.22
CA ASN A 358 -8.88 29.70 -21.50
C ASN A 358 -8.33 28.62 -20.57
N PHE A 359 -7.05 28.71 -20.19
CA PHE A 359 -6.46 27.86 -19.17
C PHE A 359 -7.15 28.03 -17.82
N GLY A 360 -7.38 29.28 -17.40
CA GLY A 360 -8.14 29.59 -16.20
C GLY A 360 -9.53 28.97 -16.23
N LYS A 361 -10.27 29.12 -17.34
CA LYS A 361 -11.57 28.45 -17.53
C LYS A 361 -11.47 26.92 -17.41
N LYS A 362 -10.45 26.30 -18.02
CA LYS A 362 -10.25 24.84 -18.00
C LYS A 362 -9.96 24.31 -16.59
N VAL A 363 -9.28 25.08 -15.74
CA VAL A 363 -8.94 24.66 -14.36
C VAL A 363 -9.78 25.37 -13.29
N GLY A 364 -10.90 25.99 -13.66
CA GLY A 364 -11.88 26.56 -12.72
C GLY A 364 -11.44 27.83 -11.99
N VAL A 365 -10.53 28.62 -12.54
CA VAL A 365 -10.00 29.85 -11.91
C VAL A 365 -9.93 31.04 -12.85
N SER A 366 -9.75 32.25 -12.28
CA SER A 366 -9.56 33.46 -13.08
C SER A 366 -8.21 33.50 -13.81
N ARG A 367 -8.12 34.25 -14.91
CA ARG A 367 -6.84 34.56 -15.60
C ARG A 367 -5.79 35.14 -14.64
N ALA A 368 -6.21 35.98 -13.69
CA ALA A 368 -5.32 36.62 -12.72
C ALA A 368 -4.71 35.58 -11.77
N THR A 369 -5.50 34.58 -11.36
CA THR A 369 -5.04 33.46 -10.53
C THR A 369 -3.95 32.66 -11.25
N VAL A 370 -4.17 32.31 -12.52
CA VAL A 370 -3.16 31.62 -13.36
C VAL A 370 -1.86 32.42 -13.42
N LEU A 371 -1.93 33.74 -13.65
CA LEU A 371 -0.74 34.60 -13.72
C LEU A 371 0.04 34.59 -12.39
N ARG A 372 -0.66 34.56 -11.25
CA ARG A 372 -0.04 34.50 -9.92
C ARG A 372 0.65 33.15 -9.68
N TRP A 373 0.09 32.05 -10.18
CA TRP A 373 0.74 30.74 -10.13
C TRP A 373 2.00 30.69 -10.98
N GLU A 374 1.96 31.18 -12.21
CA GLU A 374 3.13 31.20 -13.10
C GLU A 374 4.26 32.09 -12.59
N LYS A 375 3.95 33.07 -11.72
CA LYS A 375 4.93 33.94 -11.05
C LYS A 375 5.32 33.47 -9.65
N ASP A 376 4.84 32.30 -9.22
CA ASP A 376 5.09 31.73 -7.90
C ASP A 376 4.64 32.63 -6.72
N ILE A 377 3.67 33.52 -6.97
CA ILE A 377 3.13 34.45 -5.97
C ILE A 377 2.13 33.74 -5.05
N VAL A 378 1.40 32.76 -5.59
CA VAL A 378 0.44 31.93 -4.87
C VAL A 378 0.55 30.52 -5.40
N LEU A 379 0.51 29.54 -4.51
CA LEU A 379 0.45 28.13 -4.90
C LEU A 379 -1.00 27.72 -5.16
N PRO A 380 -1.26 26.82 -6.13
CA PRO A 380 -2.59 26.28 -6.34
C PRO A 380 -3.08 25.57 -5.07
N ASN A 381 -4.30 25.87 -4.65
CA ASN A 381 -4.96 25.13 -3.59
C ASN A 381 -5.35 23.71 -4.07
N TYR A 382 -5.90 22.91 -3.18
CA TYR A 382 -6.27 21.53 -3.48
C TYR A 382 -7.18 21.36 -4.72
N VAL A 383 -8.30 22.09 -4.78
CA VAL A 383 -9.26 22.04 -5.91
C VAL A 383 -8.57 22.37 -7.23
N ASN A 384 -7.69 23.37 -7.19
CA ASN A 384 -6.95 23.82 -8.36
C ASN A 384 -5.92 22.80 -8.83
N LYS A 385 -5.25 22.12 -7.90
CA LYS A 385 -4.28 21.06 -8.22
C LYS A 385 -4.96 19.85 -8.85
N LYS A 386 -6.15 19.43 -8.39
CA LYS A 386 -6.94 18.38 -9.06
C LYS A 386 -7.30 18.79 -10.49
N ALA A 387 -7.75 20.02 -10.68
CA ALA A 387 -8.08 20.52 -12.02
C ALA A 387 -6.85 20.60 -12.94
N LEU A 388 -5.66 20.90 -12.38
CA LEU A 388 -4.40 20.86 -13.10
C LEU A 388 -3.98 19.43 -13.45
N ASP A 389 -4.15 18.46 -12.55
CA ASP A 389 -3.92 17.04 -12.84
C ASP A 389 -4.83 16.56 -13.97
N ASN A 390 -6.13 16.83 -13.90
CA ASN A 390 -7.07 16.46 -14.95
C ASN A 390 -6.70 17.12 -16.29
N ALA A 391 -6.21 18.36 -16.26
CA ALA A 391 -5.74 19.04 -17.47
C ALA A 391 -4.43 18.44 -18.02
N LEU A 392 -3.50 18.01 -17.16
CA LEU A 392 -2.25 17.35 -17.57
C LEU A 392 -2.49 15.95 -18.08
N LEU A 393 -3.28 15.19 -17.34
CA LEU A 393 -3.80 13.91 -17.78
C LEU A 393 -4.41 14.13 -19.14
N SER A 394 -5.33 15.08 -19.37
CA SER A 394 -5.98 15.34 -20.68
C SER A 394 -5.08 15.52 -21.92
N GLN A 395 -3.76 15.63 -21.75
CA GLN A 395 -2.77 15.68 -22.83
C GLN A 395 -1.87 14.44 -22.94
N LYS A 396 -1.80 13.64 -21.89
CA LYS A 396 -1.10 12.36 -21.84
C LYS A 396 -2.13 11.25 -21.97
N ASN A 397 -2.67 11.04 -23.17
CA ASN A 397 -3.66 9.97 -23.44
C ASN A 397 -3.19 8.58 -23.00
N ASP A 398 -1.88 8.39 -22.91
CA ASP A 398 -1.11 7.29 -22.35
C ASP A 398 -1.20 7.13 -20.81
N LEU A 399 -1.64 8.18 -20.08
CA LEU A 399 -1.88 8.19 -18.63
C LEU A 399 -3.35 8.48 -18.25
N ILE A 400 -4.23 8.88 -19.19
CA ILE A 400 -5.62 9.33 -18.94
C ILE A 400 -6.58 8.20 -18.68
N ASP A 401 -6.30 6.97 -19.07
CA ASP A 401 -7.18 5.85 -18.72
C ASP A 401 -7.07 5.58 -17.21
N ASN A 402 -7.61 6.49 -16.41
CA ASN A 402 -7.90 6.39 -15.01
C ASN A 402 -9.32 5.82 -14.94
N PRO A 403 -9.49 4.53 -14.64
CA PRO A 403 -10.76 3.81 -14.71
C PRO A 403 -11.74 4.18 -13.57
N MET A 404 -11.67 5.42 -13.08
CA MET A 404 -12.35 5.93 -11.89
C MET A 404 -13.28 7.13 -12.16
N GLU A 405 -13.29 7.70 -13.38
CA GLU A 405 -14.12 8.88 -13.71
C GLU A 405 -15.08 8.67 -14.91
N SER A 406 -15.62 7.44 -15.10
CA SER A 406 -16.89 7.20 -15.85
C SER A 406 -18.00 6.68 -14.96
#